data_AF-A0A3A5A0B3-F1
#
_entry.id   AF-A0A3A5A0B3-F1
#
_cell.length_a   1.000
_cell.length_b   1.000
_cell.length_c   1.000
_cell.angle_alpha   90.00
_cell.angle_beta   90.00
_cell.angle_gamma   90.00
#
_symmetry.space_group_name_H-M   'P 1'
#
loop_
_entity.id
_entity.type
_entity.pdbx_description
1 polymer ?
#
loop_
_entity_poly.entity_id
_entity_poly.type
_entity_poly.pdbx_seq_one_letter_code
_entity_poly.pdbx_strand_id
1 'polypeptide(L)'
;MKKIFIVTIIAFILLPCQVLADEIFDQNFIISDSQLTDYDSMSEADIRNFLLARQSRLASKSFADFYGGTKRASLIIFQAALRNHINPKFILTMLQKEQSLVENKEPSARNYDWATGYGLCDSCSSDDPSLAIFKGFGNQVEYLGKIMKKYLTYPDQYNFQVGKTSQVDLYLVTPLSQATANLYNYTPHILGNKNFWKIWQDYWEKTYPDGTLLKAVDNKDVWLISNGLRRKINSFSILLSRFDPKKIVVVNQLEIDSYPSGPEIRFNNYSLLRDPSGKIYLLQDDSLRHINSPEVFKILGFNIEEVEDITDVDLTNYNIGEPLTLQSAYPTGALLQNKKTGGIYFVQDGIKYPILAREIWLNNYSEKTVIKVLPEELQKYTDGLPVKFSDGTLVKSDAGPDVFVISSGKRRPVISGDKFEELGYSWEKIISTTQTVAEIHPLGEIIK
;
A
#
# COMPACT_ATOMS: atom_id res chain seq x y z
N MET A 1 -14.62 -13.69 77.17
CA MET A 1 -14.78 -13.28 75.76
C MET A 1 -13.40 -13.07 75.15
N LYS A 2 -12.84 -14.10 74.47
CA LYS A 2 -11.53 -14.02 73.81
C LYS A 2 -11.74 -13.50 72.39
N LYS A 3 -11.16 -12.33 72.07
CA LYS A 3 -11.21 -11.72 70.73
C LYS A 3 -10.19 -12.45 69.83
N ILE A 4 -10.68 -13.07 68.77
CA ILE A 4 -9.87 -13.69 67.71
C ILE A 4 -9.49 -12.58 66.73
N PHE A 5 -8.18 -12.36 66.54
CA PHE A 5 -7.64 -11.46 65.52
C PHE A 5 -7.48 -12.27 64.22
N ILE A 6 -8.25 -11.92 63.20
CA ILE A 6 -8.10 -12.48 61.85
C ILE A 6 -7.03 -11.63 61.14
N VAL A 7 -5.89 -12.25 60.85
CA VAL A 7 -4.83 -11.64 60.02
C VAL A 7 -5.12 -12.02 58.56
N THR A 8 -5.55 -11.04 57.77
CA THR A 8 -5.76 -11.20 56.34
C THR A 8 -4.42 -11.05 55.63
N ILE A 9 -3.87 -12.15 55.12
CA ILE A 9 -2.68 -12.14 54.25
C ILE A 9 -3.13 -11.71 52.85
N ILE A 10 -2.75 -10.50 52.44
CA ILE A 10 -2.92 -10.01 51.07
C ILE A 10 -1.77 -10.56 50.24
N ALA A 11 -2.06 -11.57 49.41
CA ALA A 11 -1.12 -12.08 48.43
C ALA A 11 -0.99 -11.08 47.28
N PHE A 12 0.17 -10.40 47.17
CA PHE A 12 0.54 -9.62 46.00
C PHE A 12 0.84 -10.58 44.85
N ILE A 13 -0.11 -10.72 43.93
CA ILE A 13 0.11 -11.39 42.64
C ILE A 13 0.98 -10.43 41.81
N LEU A 14 2.28 -10.72 41.72
CA LEU A 14 3.18 -10.10 40.75
C LEU A 14 2.74 -10.55 39.37
N LEU A 15 1.94 -9.71 38.69
CA LEU A 15 1.70 -9.87 37.27
C LEU A 15 3.04 -9.68 36.54
N PRO A 16 3.47 -10.62 35.69
CA PRO A 16 4.64 -10.41 34.86
C PRO A 16 4.38 -9.20 33.96
N CYS A 17 5.15 -8.14 34.17
CA CYS A 17 5.22 -7.03 33.24
C CYS A 17 5.81 -7.60 31.94
N GLN A 18 4.98 -7.73 30.91
CA GLN A 18 5.48 -7.99 29.57
C GLN A 18 6.24 -6.75 29.14
N VAL A 19 7.57 -6.82 29.25
CA VAL A 19 8.46 -5.86 28.61
C VAL A 19 8.38 -6.17 27.12
N LEU A 20 7.57 -5.40 26.39
CA LEU A 20 7.75 -5.30 24.95
C LEU A 20 9.19 -4.78 24.75
N ALA A 21 10.01 -5.54 24.01
CA ALA A 21 11.33 -5.09 23.64
C ALA A 21 11.17 -3.78 22.86
N ASP A 22 11.58 -2.66 23.46
CA ASP A 22 11.63 -1.36 22.80
C ASP A 22 12.65 -1.52 21.65
N GLU A 23 12.18 -1.56 20.40
CA GLU A 23 13.09 -1.58 19.25
C GLU A 23 14.05 -0.39 19.39
N ILE A 24 15.34 -0.69 19.44
CA ILE A 24 16.36 0.32 19.70
C ILE A 24 16.51 1.16 18.44
N PHE A 25 16.06 2.42 18.50
CA PHE A 25 16.30 3.40 17.45
C PHE A 25 17.81 3.53 17.18
N ASP A 26 18.25 3.07 16.00
CA ASP A 26 19.62 3.26 15.53
C ASP A 26 19.74 4.60 14.82
N GLN A 27 20.37 5.56 15.50
CA GLN A 27 20.61 6.90 14.96
C GLN A 27 21.53 6.92 13.72
N ASN A 28 22.32 5.85 13.50
CA ASN A 28 23.23 5.72 12.37
C ASN A 28 22.57 5.07 11.14
N PHE A 29 21.44 4.40 11.32
CA PHE A 29 20.68 3.76 10.24
C PHE A 29 19.18 3.88 10.48
N ILE A 30 18.56 4.90 9.87
CA ILE A 30 17.14 5.17 10.04
C ILE A 30 16.31 4.37 9.03
N ILE A 31 16.66 4.45 7.74
CA ILE A 31 16.07 3.70 6.63
C ILE A 31 17.15 3.42 5.57
N SER A 32 16.94 2.42 4.72
CA SER A 32 17.82 2.11 3.59
C SER A 32 17.64 3.09 2.42
N ASP A 33 18.60 3.07 1.49
CA ASP A 33 18.51 3.85 0.24
C ASP A 33 17.35 3.38 -0.62
N SER A 34 17.13 2.06 -0.70
CA SER A 34 15.97 1.49 -1.39
C SER A 34 14.66 1.99 -0.79
N GLN A 35 14.53 2.00 0.54
CA GLN A 35 13.35 2.53 1.23
C GLN A 35 13.10 4.02 0.92
N LEU A 36 14.14 4.83 0.65
CA LEU A 36 13.95 6.21 0.19
C LEU A 36 13.59 6.30 -1.29
N THR A 37 14.17 5.45 -2.15
CA THR A 37 14.05 5.57 -3.61
C THR A 37 12.98 4.68 -4.24
N ASP A 38 12.23 3.92 -3.44
CA ASP A 38 11.18 3.00 -3.92
C ASP A 38 9.92 3.74 -4.42
N TYR A 39 10.07 4.54 -5.48
CA TYR A 39 9.08 5.51 -5.95
C TYR A 39 7.82 4.90 -6.55
N ASP A 40 7.84 3.61 -6.90
CA ASP A 40 6.71 2.84 -7.41
C ASP A 40 6.07 1.93 -6.34
N SER A 41 6.42 2.13 -5.06
CA SER A 41 5.94 1.31 -3.94
C SER A 41 4.44 1.43 -3.64
N MET A 42 3.78 2.47 -4.17
CA MET A 42 2.36 2.72 -4.03
C MET A 42 1.81 3.32 -5.32
N SER A 43 0.70 2.79 -5.80
CA SER A 43 -0.12 3.45 -6.82
C SER A 43 -0.84 4.68 -6.23
N GLU A 44 -1.43 5.52 -7.08
CA GLU A 44 -2.32 6.60 -6.59
C GLU A 44 -3.46 6.04 -5.71
N ALA A 45 -4.01 4.89 -6.11
CA ALA A 45 -5.06 4.21 -5.38
C ALA A 45 -4.59 3.77 -3.99
N ASP A 46 -3.39 3.21 -3.88
CA ASP A 46 -2.80 2.81 -2.59
C ASP A 46 -2.60 4.02 -1.68
N ILE A 47 -2.07 5.13 -2.19
CA ILE A 47 -1.90 6.38 -1.42
C ILE A 47 -3.25 6.89 -0.92
N ARG A 48 -4.26 6.90 -1.79
CA ARG A 48 -5.61 7.33 -1.43
C ARG A 48 -6.22 6.44 -0.35
N ASN A 49 -6.10 5.13 -0.50
CA ASN A 49 -6.62 4.14 0.44
C ASN A 49 -5.92 4.23 1.81
N PHE A 50 -4.60 4.42 1.81
CA PHE A 50 -3.83 4.67 3.02
C PHE A 50 -4.34 5.90 3.79
N LEU A 51 -4.60 7.01 3.08
CA LEU A 51 -5.14 8.23 3.67
C LEU A 51 -6.58 8.07 4.17
N LEU A 52 -7.44 7.38 3.41
CA LEU A 52 -8.83 7.10 3.80
C LEU A 52 -8.90 6.30 5.10
N ALA A 53 -8.07 5.27 5.21
CA ALA A 53 -8.07 4.41 6.37
C ALA A 53 -7.60 5.10 7.65
N ARG A 54 -6.70 6.08 7.53
CA ARG A 54 -6.31 6.95 8.64
C ARG A 54 -7.28 8.10 8.85
N GLN A 55 -8.42 8.10 8.15
CA GLN A 55 -9.42 9.17 8.16
C GLN A 55 -8.77 10.55 7.94
N SER A 56 -7.77 10.60 7.07
CA SER A 56 -7.04 11.83 6.75
C SER A 56 -7.92 12.77 5.95
N ARG A 57 -7.88 14.07 6.25
CA ARG A 57 -8.53 15.09 5.40
C ARG A 57 -7.89 15.21 4.02
N LEU A 58 -6.64 14.74 3.85
CA LEU A 58 -6.00 14.68 2.53
C LEU A 58 -6.71 13.71 1.57
N ALA A 59 -7.39 12.68 2.08
CA ALA A 59 -8.05 11.68 1.24
C ALA A 59 -9.11 12.26 0.30
N SER A 60 -9.81 13.30 0.74
CA SER A 60 -10.92 13.94 0.01
C SER A 60 -10.59 15.35 -0.50
N LYS A 61 -9.41 15.91 -0.18
CA LYS A 61 -9.04 17.26 -0.62
C LYS A 61 -8.26 17.30 -1.93
N SER A 62 -8.46 18.41 -2.63
CA SER A 62 -7.69 18.82 -3.80
C SER A 62 -6.94 20.12 -3.50
N PHE A 63 -5.78 20.27 -4.13
CA PHE A 63 -4.87 21.40 -4.00
C PHE A 63 -4.34 21.82 -5.37
N ALA A 64 -3.83 23.04 -5.49
CA ALA A 64 -2.96 23.37 -6.60
C ALA A 64 -1.68 22.51 -6.51
N ASP A 65 -1.29 21.90 -7.62
CA ASP A 65 -0.01 21.22 -7.77
C ASP A 65 1.11 22.22 -8.08
N PHE A 66 2.35 21.72 -8.15
CA PHE A 66 3.53 22.55 -8.45
C PHE A 66 3.46 23.24 -9.83
N TYR A 67 2.62 22.75 -10.75
CA TYR A 67 2.49 23.28 -12.11
C TYR A 67 1.21 24.09 -12.33
N GLY A 68 0.48 24.40 -11.24
CA GLY A 68 -0.71 25.26 -11.25
C GLY A 68 -2.04 24.55 -11.55
N GLY A 69 -2.05 23.22 -11.70
CA GLY A 69 -3.29 22.44 -11.88
C GLY A 69 -3.90 22.00 -10.55
N THR A 70 -5.22 21.99 -10.44
CA THR A 70 -5.90 21.47 -9.23
C THR A 70 -6.02 19.95 -9.30
N LYS A 71 -5.43 19.24 -8.34
CA LYS A 71 -5.42 17.78 -8.25
C LYS A 71 -5.69 17.30 -6.83
N ARG A 72 -6.16 16.06 -6.69
CA ARG A 72 -6.30 15.41 -5.37
C ARG A 72 -4.93 15.25 -4.72
N ALA A 73 -4.87 15.29 -3.39
CA ALA A 73 -3.61 15.10 -2.67
C ALA A 73 -2.92 13.77 -3.02
N SER A 74 -3.69 12.67 -3.17
CA SER A 74 -3.16 11.36 -3.59
C SER A 74 -2.40 11.44 -4.91
N LEU A 75 -2.97 12.12 -5.90
CA LEU A 75 -2.37 12.30 -7.22
C LEU A 75 -1.14 13.21 -7.18
N ILE A 76 -1.16 14.27 -6.37
CA ILE A 76 -0.01 15.16 -6.17
C ILE A 76 1.17 14.37 -5.58
N ILE A 77 0.93 13.59 -4.52
CA ILE A 77 1.95 12.75 -3.87
C ILE A 77 2.50 11.73 -4.88
N PHE A 78 1.62 11.00 -5.56
CA PHE A 78 2.00 10.01 -6.57
C PHE A 78 2.88 10.61 -7.68
N GLN A 79 2.47 11.73 -8.26
CA GLN A 79 3.21 12.36 -9.36
C GLN A 79 4.54 12.98 -8.90
N ALA A 80 4.62 13.51 -7.67
CA ALA A 80 5.86 14.02 -7.12
C ALA A 80 6.86 12.89 -6.83
N ALA A 81 6.38 11.76 -6.29
CA ALA A 81 7.16 10.54 -6.08
C ALA A 81 7.78 10.05 -7.40
N LEU A 82 6.96 9.85 -8.43
CA LEU A 82 7.41 9.40 -9.76
C LEU A 82 8.44 10.34 -10.39
N ARG A 83 8.19 11.66 -10.39
CA ARG A 83 9.08 12.64 -11.04
C ARG A 83 10.43 12.79 -10.33
N ASN A 84 10.43 12.64 -9.01
CA ASN A 84 11.64 12.83 -8.20
C ASN A 84 12.35 11.51 -7.85
N HIS A 85 11.78 10.35 -8.22
CA HIS A 85 12.27 9.03 -7.83
C HIS A 85 12.40 8.87 -6.30
N ILE A 86 11.39 9.36 -5.57
CA ILE A 86 11.31 9.26 -4.11
C ILE A 86 10.08 8.43 -3.72
N ASN A 87 10.23 7.58 -2.72
CA ASN A 87 9.20 6.68 -2.22
C ASN A 87 7.96 7.46 -1.71
N PRO A 88 6.74 7.17 -2.20
CA PRO A 88 5.52 7.80 -1.66
C PRO A 88 5.30 7.54 -0.17
N LYS A 89 5.75 6.40 0.37
CA LYS A 89 5.74 6.09 1.82
C LYS A 89 6.60 7.07 2.62
N PHE A 90 7.74 7.49 2.07
CA PHE A 90 8.60 8.51 2.67
C PHE A 90 7.89 9.87 2.71
N ILE A 91 7.27 10.28 1.60
CA ILE A 91 6.50 11.54 1.54
C ILE A 91 5.37 11.54 2.58
N LEU A 92 4.59 10.46 2.67
CA LEU A 92 3.52 10.31 3.66
C LEU A 92 4.05 10.38 5.10
N THR A 93 5.19 9.74 5.38
CA THR A 93 5.86 9.78 6.69
C THR A 93 6.29 11.21 7.03
N MET A 94 6.85 11.96 6.06
CA MET A 94 7.22 13.36 6.25
C MET A 94 6.00 14.26 6.47
N LEU A 95 4.91 14.09 5.72
CA LEU A 95 3.65 14.84 5.94
C LEU A 95 3.10 14.63 7.36
N GLN A 96 3.22 13.41 7.90
CA GLN A 96 2.84 13.12 9.27
C GLN A 96 3.82 13.73 10.28
N LYS A 97 5.13 13.56 10.08
CA LYS A 97 6.16 14.09 10.97
C LYS A 97 6.10 15.60 11.10
N GLU A 98 5.90 16.31 9.99
CA GLU A 98 6.07 17.76 9.91
C GLU A 98 4.80 18.52 10.30
N GLN A 99 3.63 18.01 9.93
CA GLN A 99 2.37 18.73 10.11
C GLN A 99 1.21 17.83 10.57
N SER A 100 1.49 16.57 10.94
CA SER A 100 0.49 15.56 11.32
C SER A 100 -0.63 15.37 10.29
N LEU A 101 -0.38 15.67 9.02
CA LEU A 101 -1.43 15.75 8.00
C LEU A 101 -2.07 14.41 7.65
N VAL A 102 -1.41 13.30 7.97
CA VAL A 102 -1.98 11.96 7.74
C VAL A 102 -3.06 11.68 8.79
N GLU A 103 -2.89 12.08 10.04
CA GLU A 103 -3.81 11.71 11.12
C GLU A 103 -4.67 12.85 11.65
N ASN A 104 -4.24 14.11 11.48
CA ASN A 104 -4.96 15.29 11.94
C ASN A 104 -6.33 15.40 11.22
N LYS A 105 -7.39 15.37 12.01
CA LYS A 105 -8.78 15.45 11.51
C LYS A 105 -9.19 16.87 11.15
N GLU A 106 -8.55 17.89 11.74
CA GLU A 106 -8.86 19.31 11.54
C GLU A 106 -7.59 20.14 11.28
N PRO A 107 -6.84 19.85 10.19
CA PRO A 107 -5.66 20.61 9.81
C PRO A 107 -6.03 22.02 9.35
N SER A 108 -5.25 22.99 9.84
CA SER A 108 -5.35 24.39 9.48
C SER A 108 -4.80 24.67 8.08
N ALA A 109 -5.09 25.85 7.52
CA ALA A 109 -4.48 26.31 6.27
C ALA A 109 -2.94 26.29 6.34
N ARG A 110 -2.37 26.69 7.49
CA ARG A 110 -0.92 26.67 7.72
C ARG A 110 -0.33 25.27 7.59
N ASN A 111 -1.04 24.24 8.06
CA ASN A 111 -0.56 22.86 7.92
C ASN A 111 -0.41 22.48 6.44
N TYR A 112 -1.35 22.87 5.57
CA TYR A 112 -1.23 22.60 4.14
C TYR A 112 -0.17 23.47 3.45
N ASP A 113 -0.07 24.73 3.85
CA ASP A 113 0.87 25.69 3.29
C ASP A 113 2.34 25.30 3.52
N TRP A 114 2.61 24.64 4.65
CA TRP A 114 3.93 24.18 5.06
C TRP A 114 3.96 22.67 5.33
N ALA A 115 3.24 21.91 4.51
CA ALA A 115 2.95 20.48 4.67
C ALA A 115 4.16 19.59 5.00
N THR A 116 5.35 19.96 4.53
CA THR A 116 6.60 19.22 4.76
C THR A 116 7.63 20.01 5.55
N GLY A 117 7.30 21.25 5.96
CA GLY A 117 8.25 22.17 6.59
C GLY A 117 9.32 22.74 5.65
N TYR A 118 9.34 22.34 4.36
CA TYR A 118 10.38 22.78 3.43
C TYR A 118 10.40 24.30 3.29
N GLY A 119 11.58 24.88 3.42
CA GLY A 119 11.81 26.33 3.31
C GLY A 119 11.67 27.09 4.64
N LEU A 120 11.15 26.47 5.71
CA LEU A 120 11.12 27.07 7.04
C LEU A 120 12.29 26.56 7.88
N CYS A 121 13.19 27.47 8.25
CA CYS A 121 14.16 27.24 9.31
C CYS A 121 13.56 27.54 10.70
N ASP A 122 14.20 27.08 11.78
CA ASP A 122 13.70 27.29 13.16
C ASP A 122 13.46 28.75 13.54
N SER A 123 14.24 29.67 12.95
CA SER A 123 14.11 31.12 13.17
C SER A 123 13.36 31.86 12.05
N CYS A 124 12.85 31.16 11.04
CA CYS A 124 12.22 31.75 9.87
C CYS A 124 10.74 32.10 10.14
N SER A 125 10.28 33.26 9.65
CA SER A 125 8.86 33.60 9.67
C SER A 125 8.14 32.95 8.50
N SER A 126 6.97 32.34 8.76
CA SER A 126 6.12 31.78 7.71
C SER A 126 5.46 32.83 6.80
N ASP A 127 5.59 34.11 7.14
CA ASP A 127 5.08 35.24 6.35
C ASP A 127 6.17 35.94 5.53
N ASP A 128 7.40 35.41 5.50
CA ASP A 128 8.48 35.95 4.68
C ASP A 128 8.12 35.83 3.17
N PRO A 129 8.02 36.95 2.43
CA PRO A 129 7.68 36.93 1.01
C PRO A 129 8.66 36.12 0.15
N SER A 130 9.92 36.00 0.56
CA SER A 130 10.93 35.21 -0.16
C SER A 130 10.64 33.70 -0.12
N LEU A 131 9.90 33.25 0.89
CA LEU A 131 9.52 31.85 1.06
C LEU A 131 8.16 31.53 0.40
N ALA A 132 7.46 32.53 -0.15
CA ALA A 132 6.15 32.36 -0.77
C ALA A 132 6.15 31.33 -1.91
N ILE A 133 7.28 31.14 -2.59
CA ILE A 133 7.46 30.15 -3.66
C ILE A 133 7.34 28.69 -3.16
N PHE A 134 7.55 28.46 -1.87
CA PHE A 134 7.46 27.14 -1.24
C PHE A 134 6.09 26.87 -0.65
N LYS A 135 5.27 27.91 -0.48
CA LYS A 135 3.97 27.83 0.17
C LYS A 135 2.97 27.03 -0.66
N GLY A 136 2.20 26.18 0.01
CA GLY A 136 1.11 25.39 -0.57
C GLY A 136 1.45 23.91 -0.70
N PHE A 137 0.45 23.05 -0.51
CA PHE A 137 0.62 21.60 -0.42
C PHE A 137 1.38 21.00 -1.63
N GLY A 138 1.00 21.38 -2.86
CA GLY A 138 1.66 20.90 -4.07
C GLY A 138 3.13 21.33 -4.17
N ASN A 139 3.44 22.55 -3.74
CA ASN A 139 4.82 23.05 -3.71
C ASN A 139 5.65 22.32 -2.66
N GLN A 140 5.13 22.19 -1.45
CA GLN A 140 5.78 21.50 -0.34
C GLN A 140 6.15 20.05 -0.70
N VAL A 141 5.18 19.28 -1.20
CA VAL A 141 5.40 17.89 -1.62
C VAL A 141 6.43 17.79 -2.75
N GLU A 142 6.38 18.71 -3.72
CA GLU A 142 7.34 18.72 -4.83
C GLU A 142 8.76 19.07 -4.37
N TYR A 143 8.92 20.12 -3.57
CA TYR A 143 10.23 20.55 -3.11
C TYR A 143 10.87 19.53 -2.17
N LEU A 144 10.08 18.84 -1.33
CA LEU A 144 10.56 17.68 -0.57
C LEU A 144 11.16 16.61 -1.50
N GLY A 145 10.44 16.23 -2.56
CA GLY A 145 10.97 15.28 -3.54
C GLY A 145 12.26 15.77 -4.20
N LYS A 146 12.29 17.03 -4.64
CA LYS A 146 13.46 17.64 -5.29
C LYS A 146 14.68 17.68 -4.38
N ILE A 147 14.52 18.05 -3.10
CA ILE A 147 15.66 18.16 -2.18
C ILE A 147 16.22 16.78 -1.84
N MET A 148 15.36 15.77 -1.63
CA MET A 148 15.81 14.39 -1.41
C MET A 148 16.57 13.87 -2.63
N LYS A 149 16.07 14.11 -3.85
CA LYS A 149 16.77 13.78 -5.09
C LYS A 149 18.11 14.51 -5.20
N LYS A 150 18.16 15.79 -4.84
CA LYS A 150 19.38 16.60 -4.89
C LYS A 150 20.44 16.06 -3.92
N TYR A 151 20.04 15.66 -2.72
CA TYR A 151 20.95 15.02 -1.76
C TYR A 151 21.51 13.68 -2.29
N LEU A 152 20.69 12.88 -3.00
CA LEU A 152 21.14 11.67 -3.69
C LEU A 152 22.12 11.97 -4.84
N THR A 153 21.88 13.02 -5.63
CA THR A 153 22.74 13.38 -6.77
C THR A 153 24.07 14.00 -6.35
N TYR A 154 24.10 14.76 -5.25
CA TYR A 154 25.27 15.50 -4.79
C TYR A 154 25.61 15.21 -3.32
N PRO A 155 25.85 13.95 -2.94
CA PRO A 155 25.96 13.55 -1.53
C PRO A 155 27.13 14.24 -0.80
N ASP A 156 28.20 14.61 -1.51
CA ASP A 156 29.39 15.23 -0.93
C ASP A 156 29.25 16.74 -0.66
N GLN A 157 28.15 17.38 -1.11
CA GLN A 157 27.94 18.83 -1.00
C GLN A 157 27.21 19.26 0.28
N TYR A 158 26.93 18.32 1.19
CA TYR A 158 26.11 18.56 2.38
C TYR A 158 26.83 18.14 3.66
N ASN A 159 26.30 18.59 4.81
CA ASN A 159 26.95 18.42 6.11
C ASN A 159 26.99 16.95 6.54
N PHE A 160 25.88 16.23 6.36
CA PHE A 160 25.79 14.81 6.70
C PHE A 160 26.06 13.95 5.47
N GLN A 161 27.00 13.01 5.60
CA GLN A 161 27.48 12.15 4.52
C GLN A 161 27.67 10.73 5.04
N VAL A 162 27.52 9.73 4.17
CA VAL A 162 27.69 8.32 4.54
C VAL A 162 29.11 8.08 5.06
N GLY A 163 29.21 7.40 6.21
CA GLY A 163 30.49 7.06 6.83
C GLY A 163 31.23 8.22 7.51
N LYS A 164 30.74 9.46 7.43
CA LYS A 164 31.34 10.60 8.15
C LYS A 164 30.63 10.88 9.46
N THR A 165 31.37 10.80 10.56
CA THR A 165 30.83 11.13 11.89
C THR A 165 30.64 12.62 12.05
N SER A 166 29.47 13.03 12.54
CA SER A 166 29.13 14.41 12.91
C SER A 166 28.39 14.44 14.25
N GLN A 167 28.52 15.54 15.00
CA GLN A 167 27.75 15.74 16.22
C GLN A 167 26.34 16.25 15.86
N VAL A 168 25.31 15.57 16.38
CA VAL A 168 23.90 15.96 16.29
C VAL A 168 23.33 15.97 17.70
N ASP A 169 22.88 17.13 18.15
CA ASP A 169 22.50 17.36 19.55
C ASP A 169 23.62 16.89 20.51
N LEU A 170 23.34 15.87 21.34
CA LEU A 170 24.28 15.26 22.30
C LEU A 170 24.92 13.95 21.80
N TYR A 171 24.70 13.58 20.54
CA TYR A 171 25.05 12.26 20.00
C TYR A 171 26.01 12.36 18.81
N LEU A 172 26.85 11.33 18.64
CA LEU A 172 27.68 11.17 17.45
C LEU A 172 26.96 10.28 16.44
N VAL A 173 26.71 10.83 15.25
CA VAL A 173 26.00 10.14 14.18
C VAL A 173 26.97 9.88 13.03
N THR A 174 27.00 8.65 12.55
CA THR A 174 27.72 8.22 11.34
C THR A 174 26.72 7.56 10.41
N PRO A 175 26.12 8.27 9.44
CA PRO A 175 25.10 7.70 8.57
C PRO A 175 25.62 6.47 7.82
N LEU A 176 24.89 5.35 7.89
CA LEU A 176 25.21 4.09 7.21
C LEU A 176 24.51 3.94 5.85
N SER A 177 23.56 4.81 5.54
CA SER A 177 22.87 4.91 4.25
C SER A 177 22.78 6.35 3.79
N GLN A 178 22.69 6.58 2.48
CA GLN A 178 22.47 7.91 1.92
C GLN A 178 21.10 8.46 2.36
N ALA A 179 20.08 7.62 2.49
CA ALA A 179 18.78 8.00 3.02
C ALA A 179 18.85 8.54 4.46
N THR A 180 19.67 7.91 5.32
CA THR A 180 19.92 8.41 6.68
C THR A 180 20.63 9.76 6.64
N ALA A 181 21.64 9.92 5.77
CA ALA A 181 22.32 11.21 5.60
C ALA A 181 21.35 12.31 5.11
N ASN A 182 20.45 12.00 4.17
CA ASN A 182 19.42 12.91 3.67
C ASN A 182 18.48 13.39 4.77
N LEU A 183 18.05 12.48 5.64
CA LEU A 183 17.18 12.79 6.78
C LEU A 183 17.85 13.76 7.76
N TYR A 184 19.13 13.59 8.08
CA TYR A 184 19.88 14.56 8.91
C TYR A 184 20.16 15.88 8.18
N ASN A 185 20.42 15.86 6.88
CA ASN A 185 20.54 17.09 6.09
C ASN A 185 19.22 17.88 6.02
N TYR A 186 18.08 17.21 6.16
CA TYR A 186 16.76 17.84 6.23
C TYR A 186 16.37 18.28 7.65
N THR A 187 16.67 17.44 8.65
CA THR A 187 16.35 17.66 10.06
C THR A 187 17.59 17.28 10.89
N PRO A 188 18.46 18.24 11.24
CA PRO A 188 19.69 17.96 11.98
C PRO A 188 19.44 17.78 13.50
N HIS A 189 18.46 16.92 13.85
CA HIS A 189 18.06 16.63 15.23
C HIS A 189 17.75 15.16 15.44
N ILE A 190 18.19 14.60 16.56
CA ILE A 190 17.95 13.19 16.94
C ILE A 190 16.46 12.94 17.17
N LEU A 191 15.78 13.84 17.90
CA LEU A 191 14.36 13.65 18.20
C LEU A 191 13.49 13.68 16.94
N GLY A 192 13.78 14.58 16.00
CA GLY A 192 13.06 14.65 14.74
C GLY A 192 13.21 13.37 13.92
N ASN A 193 14.42 12.83 13.85
CA ASN A 193 14.70 11.57 13.15
C ASN A 193 14.16 10.33 13.87
N LYS A 194 14.17 10.32 15.21
CA LYS A 194 13.49 9.29 16.00
C LYS A 194 11.99 9.30 15.77
N ASN A 195 11.38 10.48 15.64
CA ASN A 195 9.96 10.60 15.30
C ASN A 195 9.66 10.08 13.89
N PHE A 196 10.51 10.40 12.90
CA PHE A 196 10.42 9.82 11.56
C PHE A 196 10.45 8.29 11.63
N TRP A 197 11.47 7.74 12.29
CA TRP A 197 11.66 6.30 12.42
C TRP A 197 10.45 5.62 13.08
N LYS A 198 9.94 6.18 14.19
CA LYS A 198 8.73 5.65 14.85
C LYS A 198 7.52 5.60 13.92
N ILE A 199 7.27 6.68 13.18
CA ILE A 199 6.16 6.73 12.21
C ILE A 199 6.40 5.72 11.09
N TRP A 200 7.65 5.61 10.61
CA TRP A 200 8.00 4.64 9.56
C TRP A 200 7.78 3.20 10.01
N GLN A 201 8.26 2.83 11.20
CA GLN A 201 8.05 1.49 11.77
C GLN A 201 6.56 1.21 11.92
N ASP A 202 5.80 2.14 12.52
CA ASP A 202 4.36 1.95 12.72
C ASP A 202 3.59 1.86 11.40
N TYR A 203 3.98 2.58 10.35
CA TYR A 203 3.24 2.57 9.10
C TYR A 203 3.63 1.41 8.19
N TRP A 204 4.90 0.99 8.19
CA TRP A 204 5.45 0.20 7.08
C TRP A 204 6.18 -1.08 7.50
N GLU A 205 6.69 -1.17 8.73
CA GLU A 205 7.45 -2.32 9.22
C GLU A 205 6.51 -3.26 9.99
N LYS A 206 5.52 -3.77 9.26
CA LYS A 206 4.55 -4.72 9.77
C LYS A 206 4.98 -6.15 9.41
N THR A 207 4.71 -7.09 10.32
CA THR A 207 5.10 -8.52 10.20
C THR A 207 4.63 -9.18 8.90
N TYR A 208 3.42 -8.87 8.46
CA TYR A 208 2.74 -9.46 7.31
C TYR A 208 2.63 -8.44 6.19
N PRO A 209 3.07 -8.79 4.98
CA PRO A 209 3.01 -7.90 3.83
C PRO A 209 1.57 -7.76 3.27
N ASP A 210 1.35 -6.71 2.49
CA ASP A 210 0.08 -6.48 1.79
C ASP A 210 -0.29 -7.67 0.89
N GLY A 211 -1.58 -8.00 0.89
CA GLY A 211 -2.15 -9.18 0.22
C GLY A 211 -2.30 -10.40 1.13
N THR A 212 -1.74 -10.37 2.35
CA THR A 212 -1.85 -11.49 3.28
C THR A 212 -3.26 -11.61 3.86
N LEU A 213 -3.83 -12.81 3.85
CA LEU A 213 -5.08 -13.12 4.56
C LEU A 213 -4.76 -13.70 5.93
N LEU A 214 -5.21 -13.04 6.99
CA LEU A 214 -5.01 -13.49 8.37
C LEU A 214 -6.31 -14.00 8.99
N LYS A 215 -6.19 -14.98 9.87
CA LYS A 215 -7.26 -15.49 10.72
C LYS A 215 -6.69 -15.87 12.09
N ALA A 216 -7.35 -15.51 13.18
CA ALA A 216 -6.90 -15.96 14.50
C ALA A 216 -7.26 -17.45 14.74
N VAL A 217 -6.45 -18.17 15.53
CA VAL A 217 -6.67 -19.60 15.86
C VAL A 217 -8.11 -19.88 16.31
N ASP A 218 -8.64 -19.03 17.21
CA ASP A 218 -9.96 -19.21 17.84
C ASP A 218 -11.04 -18.26 17.26
N ASN A 219 -10.75 -17.55 16.17
CA ASN A 219 -11.70 -16.64 15.53
C ASN A 219 -12.02 -17.10 14.09
N LYS A 220 -13.29 -17.00 13.69
CA LYS A 220 -13.74 -17.35 12.34
C LYS A 220 -13.61 -16.20 11.34
N ASP A 221 -13.50 -14.97 11.83
CA ASP A 221 -13.31 -13.80 11.00
C ASP A 221 -11.98 -13.91 10.22
N VAL A 222 -11.97 -13.38 9.00
CA VAL A 222 -10.79 -13.33 8.13
C VAL A 222 -10.52 -11.86 7.80
N TRP A 223 -9.25 -11.46 7.83
CA TRP A 223 -8.81 -10.11 7.53
C TRP A 223 -7.84 -10.12 6.36
N LEU A 224 -7.99 -9.16 5.46
CA LEU A 224 -6.97 -8.81 4.48
C LEU A 224 -6.02 -7.78 5.09
N ILE A 225 -4.71 -8.03 5.01
CA ILE A 225 -3.69 -7.00 5.24
C ILE A 225 -3.48 -6.21 3.95
N SER A 226 -3.71 -4.90 4.02
CA SER A 226 -3.56 -3.99 2.88
C SER A 226 -3.25 -2.59 3.38
N ASN A 227 -2.23 -1.95 2.80
CA ASN A 227 -1.79 -0.60 3.12
C ASN A 227 -1.50 -0.40 4.62
N GLY A 228 -0.95 -1.44 5.26
CA GLY A 228 -0.63 -1.44 6.69
C GLY A 228 -1.85 -1.54 7.62
N LEU A 229 -2.99 -2.00 7.11
CA LEU A 229 -4.25 -2.11 7.86
C LEU A 229 -4.80 -3.52 7.77
N ARG A 230 -5.61 -3.89 8.76
CA ARG A 230 -6.48 -5.07 8.66
C ARG A 230 -7.86 -4.66 8.16
N ARG A 231 -8.35 -5.31 7.12
CA ARG A 231 -9.70 -5.11 6.59
C ARG A 231 -10.50 -6.39 6.79
N LYS A 232 -11.51 -6.34 7.64
CA LYS A 232 -12.38 -7.49 7.91
C LYS A 232 -13.13 -7.88 6.64
N ILE A 233 -13.18 -9.18 6.34
CA ILE A 233 -13.99 -9.74 5.26
C ILE A 233 -15.31 -10.22 5.87
N ASN A 234 -16.43 -9.62 5.47
CA ASN A 234 -17.68 -9.75 6.22
C ASN A 234 -18.43 -11.07 6.02
N SER A 235 -18.03 -11.87 5.04
CA SER A 235 -18.61 -13.19 4.82
C SER A 235 -17.68 -14.11 4.03
N PHE A 236 -17.95 -15.41 4.12
CA PHE A 236 -17.24 -16.40 3.32
C PHE A 236 -17.54 -16.28 1.82
N SER A 237 -18.72 -15.80 1.42
CA SER A 237 -19.02 -15.54 0.00
C SER A 237 -18.16 -14.42 -0.57
N ILE A 238 -17.96 -13.35 0.22
CA ILE A 238 -17.08 -12.23 -0.16
C ILE A 238 -15.65 -12.73 -0.29
N LEU A 239 -15.17 -13.54 0.67
CA LEU A 239 -13.85 -14.17 0.61
C LEU A 239 -13.68 -14.95 -0.70
N LEU A 240 -14.59 -15.87 -1.02
CA LEU A 240 -14.53 -16.69 -2.23
C LEU A 240 -14.59 -15.89 -3.53
N SER A 241 -15.31 -14.76 -3.53
CA SER A 241 -15.43 -13.92 -4.73
C SER A 241 -14.17 -13.10 -5.04
N ARG A 242 -13.26 -12.94 -4.07
CA ARG A 242 -12.13 -12.00 -4.15
C ARG A 242 -10.77 -12.65 -3.91
N PHE A 243 -10.72 -13.74 -3.15
CA PHE A 243 -9.48 -14.32 -2.69
C PHE A 243 -9.55 -15.85 -2.64
N ASP A 244 -8.40 -16.51 -2.57
CA ASP A 244 -8.30 -17.95 -2.34
C ASP A 244 -8.21 -18.22 -0.83
N PRO A 245 -9.22 -18.87 -0.20
CA PRO A 245 -9.18 -19.22 1.22
C PRO A 245 -7.98 -20.10 1.59
N LYS A 246 -7.38 -20.82 0.63
CA LYS A 246 -6.17 -21.59 0.87
C LYS A 246 -4.97 -20.71 1.18
N LYS A 247 -4.98 -19.42 0.84
CA LYS A 247 -3.92 -18.46 1.19
C LYS A 247 -4.03 -17.90 2.61
N ILE A 248 -5.06 -18.29 3.38
CA ILE A 248 -5.19 -17.86 4.79
C ILE A 248 -4.01 -18.39 5.61
N VAL A 249 -3.41 -17.47 6.36
CA VAL A 249 -2.42 -17.72 7.40
C VAL A 249 -3.13 -17.63 8.76
N VAL A 250 -2.91 -18.64 9.60
CA VAL A 250 -3.48 -18.69 10.95
C VAL A 250 -2.47 -18.16 11.94
N VAL A 251 -2.85 -17.15 12.72
CA VAL A 251 -1.96 -16.41 13.63
C VAL A 251 -2.60 -16.19 15.00
N ASN A 252 -1.86 -15.61 15.94
CA ASN A 252 -2.44 -15.11 17.19
C ASN A 252 -3.28 -13.85 16.93
N GLN A 253 -4.33 -13.62 17.70
CA GLN A 253 -5.14 -12.39 17.63
C GLN A 253 -4.28 -11.13 17.81
N LEU A 254 -3.24 -11.17 18.65
CA LEU A 254 -2.32 -10.04 18.86
C LEU A 254 -1.59 -9.60 17.58
N GLU A 255 -1.22 -10.54 16.71
CA GLU A 255 -0.63 -10.22 15.41
C GLU A 255 -1.61 -9.43 14.55
N ILE A 256 -2.87 -9.84 14.53
CA ILE A 256 -3.92 -9.12 13.79
C ILE A 256 -4.21 -7.77 14.45
N ASP A 257 -4.18 -7.68 15.77
CA ASP A 257 -4.38 -6.43 16.54
C ASP A 257 -3.24 -5.42 16.38
N SER A 258 -2.05 -5.85 15.93
CA SER A 258 -0.93 -4.95 15.60
C SER A 258 -1.19 -4.05 14.37
N TYR A 259 -2.21 -4.40 13.56
CA TYR A 259 -2.67 -3.61 12.43
C TYR A 259 -3.86 -2.74 12.83
N PRO A 260 -3.83 -1.42 12.57
CA PRO A 260 -5.00 -0.59 12.70
C PRO A 260 -6.16 -1.12 11.84
N SER A 261 -7.39 -0.96 12.33
CA SER A 261 -8.59 -1.35 11.58
C SER A 261 -8.79 -0.43 10.37
N GLY A 262 -8.91 -1.02 9.18
CA GLY A 262 -9.32 -0.34 7.96
C GLY A 262 -10.79 -0.58 7.60
N PRO A 263 -11.26 -0.02 6.48
CA PRO A 263 -12.61 -0.27 5.97
C PRO A 263 -12.86 -1.75 5.69
N GLU A 264 -14.00 -2.26 6.15
CA GLU A 264 -14.42 -3.64 5.91
C GLU A 264 -14.69 -3.92 4.43
N ILE A 265 -14.49 -5.17 4.02
CA ILE A 265 -14.82 -5.67 2.68
C ILE A 265 -16.22 -6.27 2.77
N ARG A 266 -17.20 -5.52 2.26
CA ARG A 266 -18.64 -5.75 2.50
C ARG A 266 -19.40 -6.37 1.32
N PHE A 267 -18.87 -6.27 0.11
CA PHE A 267 -19.58 -6.69 -1.10
C PHE A 267 -18.77 -7.73 -1.87
N ASN A 268 -19.46 -8.62 -2.57
CA ASN A 268 -18.82 -9.60 -3.44
C ASN A 268 -18.10 -8.88 -4.59
N ASN A 269 -17.08 -9.49 -5.16
CA ASN A 269 -16.51 -8.99 -6.41
C ASN A 269 -17.58 -9.05 -7.51
N TYR A 270 -17.59 -8.07 -8.41
CA TYR A 270 -18.57 -7.94 -9.50
C TYR A 270 -20.04 -7.70 -9.06
N SER A 271 -20.29 -7.29 -7.81
CA SER A 271 -21.60 -6.76 -7.39
C SER A 271 -21.96 -5.48 -8.15
N LEU A 272 -23.25 -5.29 -8.42
CA LEU A 272 -23.79 -4.03 -8.95
C LEU A 272 -24.23 -3.15 -7.79
N LEU A 273 -23.64 -1.97 -7.65
CA LEU A 273 -23.86 -1.08 -6.52
C LEU A 273 -24.50 0.23 -6.96
N ARG A 274 -25.57 0.66 -6.29
CA ARG A 274 -26.26 1.94 -6.56
C ARG A 274 -26.00 2.95 -5.46
N ASP A 275 -25.48 4.12 -5.84
CA ASP A 275 -25.25 5.21 -4.90
C ASP A 275 -26.53 6.00 -4.57
N PRO A 276 -26.52 6.85 -3.53
CA PRO A 276 -27.69 7.66 -3.18
C PRO A 276 -28.15 8.64 -4.27
N SER A 277 -27.31 8.94 -5.27
CA SER A 277 -27.68 9.76 -6.43
C SER A 277 -28.38 8.95 -7.54
N GLY A 278 -28.46 7.63 -7.40
CA GLY A 278 -29.06 6.70 -8.35
C GLY A 278 -28.10 6.19 -9.42
N LYS A 279 -26.81 6.53 -9.37
CA LYS A 279 -25.81 5.99 -10.31
C LYS A 279 -25.48 4.55 -9.95
N ILE A 280 -25.32 3.71 -10.96
CA ILE A 280 -25.02 2.29 -10.79
C ILE A 280 -23.57 2.01 -11.24
N TYR A 281 -22.86 1.24 -10.44
CA TYR A 281 -21.47 0.87 -10.64
C TYR A 281 -21.33 -0.65 -10.64
N LEU A 282 -20.42 -1.17 -11.47
CA LEU A 282 -19.89 -2.52 -11.29
C LEU A 282 -18.69 -2.46 -10.35
N LEU A 283 -18.72 -3.22 -9.26
CA LEU A 283 -17.59 -3.35 -8.35
C LEU A 283 -16.57 -4.33 -8.91
N GLN A 284 -15.32 -3.90 -9.09
CA GLN A 284 -14.20 -4.78 -9.43
C GLN A 284 -13.10 -4.55 -8.39
N ASP A 285 -12.91 -5.53 -7.52
CA ASP A 285 -12.07 -5.46 -6.32
C ASP A 285 -12.40 -4.21 -5.49
N ASP A 286 -11.48 -3.25 -5.37
CA ASP A 286 -11.71 -1.97 -4.67
C ASP A 286 -12.03 -0.81 -5.64
N SER A 287 -12.44 -1.11 -6.87
CA SER A 287 -12.80 -0.12 -7.91
C SER A 287 -14.28 -0.16 -8.28
N LEU A 288 -14.96 0.99 -8.22
CA LEU A 288 -16.31 1.19 -8.73
C LEU A 288 -16.25 1.73 -10.16
N ARG A 289 -16.75 0.95 -11.11
CA ARG A 289 -16.83 1.32 -12.52
C ARG A 289 -18.23 1.78 -12.87
N HIS A 290 -18.42 3.08 -13.09
CA HIS A 290 -19.73 3.65 -13.37
C HIS A 290 -20.30 3.11 -14.69
N ILE A 291 -21.53 2.62 -14.68
CA ILE A 291 -22.24 2.18 -15.87
C ILE A 291 -22.83 3.42 -16.55
N ASN A 292 -22.24 3.83 -17.68
CA ASN A 292 -22.49 5.16 -18.22
C ASN A 292 -23.88 5.37 -18.83
N SER A 293 -24.64 4.30 -19.10
CA SER A 293 -25.99 4.40 -19.64
C SER A 293 -26.86 3.15 -19.37
N PRO A 294 -28.21 3.28 -19.38
CA PRO A 294 -29.11 2.14 -19.28
C PRO A 294 -28.94 1.11 -20.41
N GLU A 295 -28.49 1.54 -21.59
CA GLU A 295 -28.20 0.66 -22.71
C GLU A 295 -27.00 -0.24 -22.42
N VAL A 296 -25.93 0.30 -21.82
CA VAL A 296 -24.77 -0.50 -21.37
C VAL A 296 -25.20 -1.50 -20.32
N PHE A 297 -26.00 -1.08 -19.33
CA PHE A 297 -26.54 -1.96 -18.30
C PHE A 297 -27.27 -3.18 -18.91
N LYS A 298 -28.15 -2.94 -19.89
CA LYS A 298 -28.90 -3.99 -20.58
C LYS A 298 -28.02 -4.87 -21.47
N ILE A 299 -27.09 -4.30 -22.23
CA ILE A 299 -26.22 -5.05 -23.16
C ILE A 299 -25.29 -5.99 -22.40
N LEU A 300 -24.82 -5.58 -21.22
CA LEU A 300 -24.03 -6.42 -20.34
C LEU A 300 -24.84 -7.53 -19.65
N GLY A 301 -26.16 -7.54 -19.85
CA GLY A 301 -27.07 -8.56 -19.33
C GLY A 301 -27.36 -8.40 -17.84
N PHE A 302 -27.07 -7.24 -17.26
CA PHE A 302 -27.34 -6.98 -15.85
C PHE A 302 -28.83 -6.84 -15.58
N ASN A 303 -29.25 -7.29 -14.40
CA ASN A 303 -30.62 -7.17 -13.94
C ASN A 303 -30.72 -6.14 -12.82
N ILE A 304 -31.74 -5.28 -12.87
CA ILE A 304 -31.95 -4.24 -11.84
C ILE A 304 -32.19 -4.83 -10.45
N GLU A 305 -32.71 -6.05 -10.38
CA GLU A 305 -32.94 -6.79 -9.13
C GLU A 305 -31.63 -7.30 -8.47
N GLU A 306 -30.51 -7.30 -9.21
CA GLU A 306 -29.18 -7.65 -8.70
C GLU A 306 -28.46 -6.45 -8.06
N VAL A 307 -29.06 -5.26 -8.15
CA VAL A 307 -28.43 -4.01 -7.71
C VAL A 307 -28.61 -3.82 -6.21
N GLU A 308 -27.50 -3.74 -5.49
CA GLU A 308 -27.46 -3.46 -4.06
C GLU A 308 -27.27 -1.95 -3.82
N ASP A 309 -28.06 -1.36 -2.92
CA ASP A 309 -27.91 0.05 -2.55
C ASP A 309 -26.74 0.25 -1.56
N ILE A 310 -25.95 1.30 -1.77
CA ILE A 310 -24.80 1.65 -0.93
C ILE A 310 -24.92 3.07 -0.37
N THR A 311 -24.21 3.35 0.73
CA THR A 311 -24.19 4.66 1.37
C THR A 311 -23.05 5.54 0.82
N ASP A 312 -23.09 6.85 1.10
CA ASP A 312 -21.97 7.76 0.80
C ASP A 312 -20.68 7.33 1.52
N VAL A 313 -20.79 6.73 2.71
CA VAL A 313 -19.64 6.20 3.46
C VAL A 313 -19.02 5.04 2.71
N ASP A 314 -19.82 4.11 2.18
CA ASP A 314 -19.34 3.00 1.38
C ASP A 314 -18.60 3.50 0.12
N LEU A 315 -19.16 4.49 -0.57
CA LEU A 315 -18.52 5.10 -1.74
C LEU A 315 -17.11 5.63 -1.45
N THR A 316 -16.90 6.24 -0.28
CA THR A 316 -15.59 6.77 0.07
C THR A 316 -14.50 5.71 0.18
N ASN A 317 -14.88 4.46 0.45
CA ASN A 317 -13.95 3.33 0.60
C ASN A 317 -13.48 2.75 -0.74
N TYR A 318 -14.12 3.11 -1.87
CA TYR A 318 -13.80 2.56 -3.19
C TYR A 318 -13.22 3.60 -4.14
N ASN A 319 -12.29 3.17 -4.98
CA ASN A 319 -11.73 3.98 -6.06
C ASN A 319 -12.72 4.09 -7.22
N ILE A 320 -12.94 5.28 -7.77
CA ILE A 320 -13.72 5.40 -9.00
C ILE A 320 -12.82 5.00 -10.17
N GLY A 321 -13.16 3.89 -10.83
CA GLY A 321 -12.46 3.38 -12.01
C GLY A 321 -13.03 3.93 -13.31
N GLU A 322 -12.42 3.51 -14.42
CA GLU A 322 -12.91 3.86 -15.76
C GLU A 322 -14.34 3.39 -15.98
N PRO A 323 -15.23 4.24 -16.53
CA PRO A 323 -16.63 3.90 -16.73
C PRO A 323 -16.78 2.76 -17.73
N LEU A 324 -17.84 1.98 -17.54
CA LEU A 324 -18.29 0.98 -18.50
C LEU A 324 -19.06 1.68 -19.62
N THR A 325 -18.66 1.42 -20.85
CA THR A 325 -19.24 2.01 -22.06
C THR A 325 -19.66 0.92 -23.04
N LEU A 326 -20.34 1.30 -24.14
CA LEU A 326 -20.67 0.37 -25.23
C LEU A 326 -19.42 -0.22 -25.92
N GLN A 327 -18.26 0.40 -25.73
CA GLN A 327 -16.99 -0.02 -26.30
C GLN A 327 -16.20 -0.95 -25.35
N SER A 328 -16.64 -1.12 -24.09
CA SER A 328 -16.00 -1.99 -23.11
C SER A 328 -16.13 -3.46 -23.51
N ALA A 329 -15.15 -3.99 -24.23
CA ALA A 329 -15.08 -5.41 -24.56
C ALA A 329 -14.65 -6.24 -23.34
N TYR A 330 -15.41 -7.27 -22.98
CA TYR A 330 -15.16 -8.13 -21.81
C TYR A 330 -14.93 -7.33 -20.51
N PRO A 331 -15.94 -6.61 -19.99
CA PRO A 331 -15.76 -5.70 -18.85
C PRO A 331 -15.35 -6.40 -17.56
N THR A 332 -15.69 -7.69 -17.40
CA THR A 332 -15.25 -8.55 -16.28
C THR A 332 -14.02 -9.40 -16.63
N GLY A 333 -13.46 -9.21 -17.82
CA GLY A 333 -12.29 -9.89 -18.36
C GLY A 333 -12.57 -11.31 -18.87
N ALA A 334 -11.90 -11.68 -19.96
CA ALA A 334 -11.95 -13.02 -20.56
C ALA A 334 -10.56 -13.56 -20.87
N LEU A 335 -10.39 -14.89 -20.83
CA LEU A 335 -9.16 -15.55 -21.26
C LEU A 335 -9.29 -15.99 -22.72
N LEU A 336 -8.47 -15.41 -23.59
CA LEU A 336 -8.42 -15.76 -25.00
C LEU A 336 -7.12 -16.51 -25.31
N GLN A 337 -7.24 -17.68 -25.94
CA GLN A 337 -6.09 -18.48 -26.39
C GLN A 337 -5.93 -18.39 -27.90
N ASN A 338 -4.73 -18.03 -28.34
CA ASN A 338 -4.36 -18.04 -29.74
C ASN A 338 -4.32 -19.49 -30.28
N LYS A 339 -5.18 -19.82 -31.25
CA LYS A 339 -5.23 -21.16 -31.85
C LYS A 339 -3.95 -21.61 -32.55
N LYS A 340 -3.08 -20.68 -32.97
CA LYS A 340 -1.84 -20.96 -33.69
C LYS A 340 -0.64 -21.13 -32.76
N THR A 341 -0.47 -20.22 -31.80
CA THR A 341 0.70 -20.21 -30.90
C THR A 341 0.44 -20.89 -29.56
N GLY A 342 -0.82 -21.08 -29.19
CA GLY A 342 -1.21 -21.57 -27.86
C GLY A 342 -1.11 -20.52 -26.75
N GLY A 343 -0.56 -19.34 -27.03
CA GLY A 343 -0.42 -18.25 -26.07
C GLY A 343 -1.77 -17.76 -25.55
N ILE A 344 -1.82 -17.44 -24.25
CA ILE A 344 -3.03 -17.04 -23.54
C ILE A 344 -2.93 -15.55 -23.17
N TYR A 345 -4.05 -14.84 -23.35
CA TYR A 345 -4.18 -13.44 -23.04
C TYR A 345 -5.40 -13.23 -22.13
N PHE A 346 -5.25 -12.41 -21.11
CA PHE A 346 -6.39 -11.82 -20.42
C PHE A 346 -6.84 -10.60 -21.22
N VAL A 347 -8.10 -10.52 -21.62
CA VAL A 347 -8.65 -9.40 -22.39
C VAL A 347 -9.70 -8.69 -21.57
N GLN A 348 -9.53 -7.39 -21.36
CA GLN A 348 -10.44 -6.53 -20.63
C GLN A 348 -10.42 -5.12 -21.23
N ASP A 349 -11.61 -4.55 -21.43
CA ASP A 349 -11.83 -3.19 -21.93
C ASP A 349 -11.07 -2.87 -23.22
N GLY A 350 -11.00 -3.83 -24.14
CA GLY A 350 -10.34 -3.67 -25.43
C GLY A 350 -8.81 -3.81 -25.39
N ILE A 351 -8.23 -4.13 -24.23
CA ILE A 351 -6.80 -4.35 -24.05
C ILE A 351 -6.54 -5.84 -23.80
N LYS A 352 -5.53 -6.42 -24.44
CA LYS A 352 -5.07 -7.80 -24.20
C LYS A 352 -3.75 -7.79 -23.44
N TYR A 353 -3.71 -8.50 -22.32
CA TYR A 353 -2.57 -8.63 -21.43
C TYR A 353 -2.00 -10.05 -21.59
N PRO A 354 -0.75 -10.22 -22.05
CA PRO A 354 -0.18 -11.56 -22.22
C PRO A 354 0.00 -12.25 -20.86
N ILE A 355 -0.38 -13.52 -20.79
CA ILE A 355 -0.10 -14.39 -19.64
C ILE A 355 1.13 -15.22 -19.98
N LEU A 356 2.26 -14.89 -19.37
CA LEU A 356 3.55 -15.48 -19.72
C LEU A 356 3.72 -16.92 -19.23
N ALA A 357 2.97 -17.32 -18.21
CA ALA A 357 3.10 -18.64 -17.59
C ALA A 357 1.75 -19.18 -17.10
N ARG A 358 1.60 -20.50 -17.13
CA ARG A 358 0.34 -21.17 -16.79
C ARG A 358 -0.04 -20.95 -15.33
N GLU A 359 0.95 -20.92 -14.45
CA GLU A 359 0.79 -20.71 -13.02
C GLU A 359 0.24 -19.32 -12.66
N ILE A 360 0.50 -18.28 -13.48
CA ILE A 360 -0.13 -16.96 -13.31
C ILE A 360 -1.64 -17.05 -13.59
N TRP A 361 -2.01 -17.74 -14.67
CA TRP A 361 -3.42 -18.00 -14.96
C TRP A 361 -4.08 -18.77 -13.80
N LEU A 362 -3.48 -19.88 -13.35
CA LEU A 362 -4.05 -20.68 -12.26
C LEU A 362 -4.12 -19.91 -10.93
N ASN A 363 -3.21 -18.97 -10.69
CA ASN A 363 -3.23 -18.14 -9.49
C ASN A 363 -4.32 -17.06 -9.51
N ASN A 364 -4.51 -16.41 -10.66
CA ASN A 364 -5.36 -15.22 -10.75
C ASN A 364 -6.77 -15.48 -11.29
N TYR A 365 -6.93 -16.48 -12.16
CA TYR A 365 -8.16 -16.68 -12.94
C TYR A 365 -8.52 -18.16 -13.08
N SER A 366 -8.33 -18.93 -12.00
CA SER A 366 -8.58 -20.38 -11.96
C SER A 366 -10.01 -20.77 -12.38
N GLU A 367 -10.96 -19.85 -12.19
CA GLU A 367 -12.37 -19.97 -12.46
C GLU A 367 -12.76 -19.57 -13.89
N LYS A 368 -11.89 -18.85 -14.61
CA LYS A 368 -12.19 -18.39 -15.97
C LYS A 368 -11.94 -19.49 -16.99
N THR A 369 -12.88 -19.62 -17.93
CA THR A 369 -12.75 -20.52 -19.07
C THR A 369 -11.92 -19.88 -20.19
N VAL A 370 -11.18 -20.72 -20.90
CA VAL A 370 -10.33 -20.29 -22.02
C VAL A 370 -11.11 -20.38 -23.33
N ILE A 371 -11.25 -19.26 -24.01
CA ILE A 371 -11.90 -19.15 -25.31
C ILE A 371 -10.83 -19.20 -26.41
N LYS A 372 -10.87 -20.23 -27.25
CA LYS A 372 -9.91 -20.39 -28.36
C LYS A 372 -10.31 -19.50 -29.53
N VAL A 373 -9.44 -18.58 -29.93
CA VAL A 373 -9.68 -17.60 -30.99
C VAL A 373 -8.61 -17.63 -32.06
N LEU A 374 -8.93 -17.15 -33.26
CA LEU A 374 -7.95 -16.98 -34.33
C LEU A 374 -7.03 -15.78 -34.04
N PRO A 375 -5.79 -15.73 -34.58
CA PRO A 375 -4.89 -14.60 -34.38
C PRO A 375 -5.48 -13.23 -34.73
N GLU A 376 -6.34 -13.17 -35.75
CA GLU A 376 -6.98 -11.94 -36.24
C GLU A 376 -7.96 -11.36 -35.23
N GLU A 377 -8.60 -12.21 -34.40
CA GLU A 377 -9.45 -11.75 -33.30
C GLU A 377 -8.64 -11.05 -32.21
N LEU A 378 -7.45 -11.56 -31.90
CA LEU A 378 -6.55 -10.94 -30.92
C LEU A 378 -5.96 -9.62 -31.44
N GLN A 379 -5.86 -9.43 -32.75
CA GLN A 379 -5.33 -8.18 -33.34
C GLN A 379 -6.29 -6.99 -33.15
N LYS A 380 -7.55 -7.22 -32.79
CA LYS A 380 -8.53 -6.16 -32.51
C LYS A 380 -8.27 -5.44 -31.18
N TYR A 381 -7.45 -6.02 -30.30
CA TYR A 381 -7.18 -5.50 -28.97
C TYR A 381 -5.78 -4.88 -28.88
N THR A 382 -5.69 -3.77 -28.16
CA THR A 382 -4.41 -3.10 -27.85
C THR A 382 -3.57 -3.96 -26.92
N ASP A 383 -2.26 -4.01 -27.14
CA ASP A 383 -1.35 -4.72 -26.25
C ASP A 383 -1.21 -4.01 -24.89
N GLY A 384 -1.43 -4.77 -23.82
CA GLY A 384 -1.16 -4.38 -22.43
C GLY A 384 0.11 -5.04 -21.89
N LEU A 385 0.49 -4.64 -20.68
CA LEU A 385 1.62 -5.27 -19.99
C LEU A 385 1.29 -6.72 -19.59
N PRO A 386 2.30 -7.58 -19.39
CA PRO A 386 2.06 -8.93 -18.90
C PRO A 386 1.26 -8.95 -17.59
N VAL A 387 0.35 -9.92 -17.48
CA VAL A 387 -0.35 -10.20 -16.22
C VAL A 387 0.69 -10.67 -15.20
N LYS A 388 0.60 -10.13 -13.98
CA LYS A 388 1.47 -10.45 -12.84
C LYS A 388 0.76 -11.38 -11.86
N PHE A 389 1.49 -12.06 -10.97
CA PHE A 389 0.86 -12.77 -9.84
C PHE A 389 0.11 -11.79 -8.93
N SER A 390 -1.00 -12.26 -8.34
CA SER A 390 -1.72 -11.51 -7.30
C SER A 390 -0.88 -11.38 -6.02
N ASP A 391 -1.08 -10.29 -5.27
CA ASP A 391 -0.48 -10.11 -3.95
C ASP A 391 -0.88 -11.23 -2.98
N GLY A 392 -0.01 -11.51 -2.00
CA GLY A 392 -0.11 -12.66 -1.10
C GLY A 392 0.34 -14.00 -1.72
N THR A 393 0.84 -14.01 -2.96
CA THR A 393 1.33 -15.22 -3.61
C THR A 393 2.76 -15.55 -3.19
N LEU A 394 3.01 -16.81 -2.83
CA LEU A 394 4.36 -17.33 -2.56
C LEU A 394 4.98 -17.85 -3.85
N VAL A 395 6.15 -17.35 -4.22
CA VAL A 395 6.82 -17.67 -5.48
C VAL A 395 8.27 -18.06 -5.24
N LYS A 396 8.76 -19.04 -6.00
CA LYS A 396 10.19 -19.40 -6.08
C LYS A 396 10.60 -19.51 -7.55
N SER A 397 11.73 -18.92 -7.91
CA SER A 397 12.28 -19.06 -9.27
C SER A 397 13.19 -20.28 -9.40
N ASP A 398 13.40 -20.73 -10.63
CA ASP A 398 14.38 -21.77 -10.99
C ASP A 398 15.84 -21.32 -10.88
N ALA A 399 16.10 -20.03 -10.69
CA ALA A 399 17.44 -19.46 -10.56
C ALA A 399 18.08 -19.64 -9.17
N GLY A 400 17.30 -19.96 -8.13
CA GLY A 400 17.83 -20.01 -6.77
C GLY A 400 16.89 -20.59 -5.72
N PRO A 401 17.36 -20.72 -4.47
CA PRO A 401 16.56 -21.27 -3.38
C PRO A 401 15.57 -20.25 -2.78
N ASP A 402 15.78 -18.96 -3.05
CA ASP A 402 15.03 -17.86 -2.42
C ASP A 402 13.53 -17.96 -2.66
N VAL A 403 12.77 -17.76 -1.59
CA VAL A 403 11.31 -17.71 -1.61
C VAL A 403 10.85 -16.27 -1.44
N PHE A 404 9.90 -15.85 -2.27
CA PHE A 404 9.37 -14.50 -2.29
C PHE A 404 7.88 -14.50 -1.96
N VAL A 405 7.43 -13.47 -1.26
CA VAL A 405 6.01 -13.08 -1.20
C VAL A 405 5.77 -11.98 -2.22
N ILE A 406 4.76 -12.12 -3.06
CA ILE A 406 4.29 -11.04 -3.92
C ILE A 406 3.47 -10.07 -3.07
N SER A 407 3.89 -8.80 -3.01
CA SER A 407 3.21 -7.78 -2.22
C SER A 407 3.40 -6.41 -2.84
N SER A 408 2.31 -5.66 -2.99
CA SER A 408 2.27 -4.40 -3.74
C SER A 408 2.89 -4.53 -5.13
N GLY A 409 2.67 -5.69 -5.78
CA GLY A 409 3.23 -6.01 -7.10
C GLY A 409 4.73 -6.31 -7.14
N LYS A 410 5.42 -6.40 -6.00
CA LYS A 410 6.87 -6.69 -5.88
C LYS A 410 7.13 -8.07 -5.33
N ARG A 411 8.26 -8.67 -5.68
CA ARG A 411 8.73 -9.93 -5.06
C ARG A 411 9.60 -9.59 -3.85
N ARG A 412 9.10 -9.85 -2.65
CA ARG A 412 9.79 -9.57 -1.39
C ARG A 412 10.44 -10.86 -0.85
N PRO A 413 11.77 -10.93 -0.74
CA PRO A 413 12.44 -12.14 -0.26
C PRO A 413 12.08 -12.41 1.20
N VAL A 414 11.86 -13.66 1.58
CA VAL A 414 11.78 -14.07 2.99
C VAL A 414 13.19 -14.44 3.47
N ILE A 415 13.65 -13.84 4.58
CA ILE A 415 15.06 -13.90 4.99
C ILE A 415 15.57 -15.33 5.26
N SER A 416 14.70 -16.22 5.72
CA SER A 416 15.06 -17.60 6.06
C SER A 416 13.85 -18.53 6.03
N GLY A 417 14.11 -19.85 6.03
CA GLY A 417 13.07 -20.86 6.22
C GLY A 417 12.38 -20.75 7.58
N ASP A 418 13.15 -20.47 8.64
CA ASP A 418 12.61 -20.23 9.98
C ASP A 418 11.62 -19.05 9.97
N LYS A 419 11.96 -17.94 9.29
CA LYS A 419 11.05 -16.81 9.18
C LYS A 419 9.82 -17.14 8.35
N PHE A 420 9.98 -17.92 7.28
CA PHE A 420 8.87 -18.39 6.46
C PHE A 420 7.85 -19.18 7.30
N GLU A 421 8.32 -20.08 8.16
CA GLU A 421 7.49 -20.88 9.06
C GLU A 421 6.89 -20.05 10.21
N GLU A 422 7.65 -19.09 10.77
CA GLU A 422 7.17 -18.13 11.76
C GLU A 422 5.99 -17.30 11.24
N LEU A 423 6.04 -16.90 9.97
CA LEU A 423 4.95 -16.22 9.27
C LEU A 423 3.78 -17.16 8.93
N GLY A 424 3.80 -18.42 9.36
CA GLY A 424 2.76 -19.40 9.09
C GLY A 424 2.58 -19.72 7.60
N TYR A 425 3.59 -19.40 6.76
CA TYR A 425 3.59 -19.81 5.38
C TYR A 425 3.87 -21.30 5.26
N SER A 426 3.44 -21.86 4.13
CA SER A 426 3.42 -23.31 3.90
C SER A 426 4.18 -23.62 2.62
N TRP A 427 5.17 -24.51 2.73
CA TRP A 427 6.11 -24.82 1.65
C TRP A 427 5.38 -25.41 0.42
N GLU A 428 4.31 -26.17 0.65
CA GLU A 428 3.44 -26.71 -0.40
C GLU A 428 2.61 -25.67 -1.15
N LYS A 429 2.49 -24.43 -0.63
CA LYS A 429 1.80 -23.33 -1.31
C LYS A 429 2.73 -22.50 -2.21
N ILE A 430 4.02 -22.81 -2.24
CA ILE A 430 4.98 -22.10 -3.09
C ILE A 430 4.73 -22.45 -4.56
N ILE A 431 4.51 -21.43 -5.37
CA ILE A 431 4.45 -21.56 -6.83
C ILE A 431 5.88 -21.49 -7.37
N SER A 432 6.35 -22.59 -7.96
CA SER A 432 7.61 -22.61 -8.70
C SER A 432 7.39 -22.04 -10.11
N THR A 433 8.27 -21.14 -10.54
CA THR A 433 8.20 -20.48 -11.86
C THR A 433 9.61 -20.21 -12.41
N THR A 434 9.70 -19.67 -13.63
CA THR A 434 11.00 -19.31 -14.21
C THR A 434 11.48 -17.95 -13.70
N GLN A 435 12.78 -17.70 -13.75
CA GLN A 435 13.36 -16.40 -13.39
C GLN A 435 12.71 -15.24 -14.15
N THR A 436 12.53 -15.37 -15.47
CA THR A 436 11.89 -14.33 -16.30
C THR A 436 10.47 -14.00 -15.84
N VAL A 437 9.71 -15.01 -15.41
CA VAL A 437 8.34 -14.82 -14.92
C VAL A 437 8.34 -14.20 -13.52
N ALA A 438 9.27 -14.60 -12.65
CA ALA A 438 9.42 -13.96 -11.33
C ALA A 438 9.82 -12.48 -11.46
N GLU A 439 10.69 -12.13 -12.41
CA GLU A 439 11.24 -10.78 -12.60
C GLU A 439 10.27 -9.76 -13.22
N ILE A 440 9.08 -10.18 -13.67
CA ILE A 440 7.99 -9.22 -13.97
C ILE A 440 7.58 -8.42 -12.72
N HIS A 441 7.88 -8.98 -11.54
CA HIS A 441 7.81 -8.29 -10.25
C HIS A 441 9.18 -7.72 -9.90
N PRO A 442 9.30 -6.39 -9.74
CA PRO A 442 10.50 -5.77 -9.19
C PRO A 442 10.86 -6.37 -7.83
N LEU A 443 12.16 -6.44 -7.53
CA LEU A 443 12.64 -6.87 -6.22
C LEU A 443 12.20 -5.85 -5.17
N GLY A 444 11.54 -6.32 -4.11
CA GLY A 444 11.16 -5.50 -2.96
C GLY A 444 12.03 -5.81 -1.73
N GLU A 445 11.76 -5.10 -0.64
CA GLU A 445 12.46 -5.26 0.64
C GLU A 445 12.30 -6.67 1.22
N ILE A 446 13.37 -7.15 1.86
CA ILE A 446 13.39 -8.43 2.58
C ILE A 446 12.38 -8.39 3.73
N ILE A 447 11.64 -9.49 3.90
CA ILE A 447 10.79 -9.77 5.06
C ILE A 447 11.68 -10.44 6.10
N LYS A 448 11.92 -9.73 7.21
CA LYS A 448 12.85 -10.10 8.27
C LYS A 448 12.16 -10.78 9.43
#